data_AF-A0A1I8H4H5-F1
#
_entry.id   AF-A0A1I8H4H5-F1
#
_cell.length_a   1.000
_cell.length_b   1.000
_cell.length_c   1.000
_cell.angle_alpha   90.00
_cell.angle_beta   90.00
_cell.angle_gamma   90.00
#
_symmetry.space_group_name_H-M   'P 1'
#
loop_
_entity.id
_entity.type
_entity.pdbx_description
1 polymer ?
#
loop_
_entity_poly.entity_id
_entity_poly.type
_entity_poly.pdbx_seq_one_letter_code
_entity_poly.pdbx_strand_id
1 'polypeptide(L)'
;MLAYSMLIDSPDGQQSGFLPDAYAGRSECLRQLEQLYHSLEDADRVCLLRPRWPRGHALRGEALLAGGQPAEALAAFREAARLDPGDELLLDRARRSVEEIRSEASATSRLMRRSVLLAAGLALLLALLDLAALEG
;
A
#
# COMPACT_ATOMS: atom_id res chain seq x y z
N MET A 1 6.25 18.45 -13.33
CA MET A 1 6.47 17.14 -13.97
C MET A 1 7.51 17.18 -15.08
N LEU A 2 7.33 18.01 -16.14
CA LEU A 2 8.26 18.05 -17.28
C LEU A 2 9.73 18.31 -16.92
N ALA A 3 9.97 19.22 -15.96
CA ALA A 3 11.34 19.54 -15.51
C ALA A 3 12.06 18.35 -14.85
N TYR A 4 11.34 17.49 -14.11
CA TYR A 4 11.94 16.32 -13.47
C TYR A 4 12.24 15.21 -14.47
N SER A 5 11.31 14.94 -15.41
CA SER A 5 11.55 13.94 -16.45
C SER A 5 12.71 14.34 -17.36
N MET A 6 12.79 15.61 -17.78
CA MET A 6 13.94 16.08 -18.56
C MET A 6 15.27 15.93 -17.81
N LEU A 7 15.29 16.17 -16.50
CA LEU A 7 16.51 16.00 -15.70
C LEU A 7 16.90 14.52 -15.60
N ILE A 8 15.93 13.64 -15.31
CA ILE A 8 16.15 12.19 -15.17
C ILE A 8 16.65 11.55 -16.46
N ASP A 9 16.09 11.96 -17.60
CA ASP A 9 16.41 11.39 -18.91
C ASP A 9 17.67 12.00 -19.54
N SER A 10 18.22 13.09 -18.96
CA SER A 10 19.42 13.76 -19.48
C SER A 10 20.73 13.08 -19.04
N PRO A 11 21.73 12.98 -19.93
CA PRO A 11 23.04 12.41 -19.58
C PRO A 11 23.76 13.22 -18.48
N ASP A 12 23.54 14.53 -18.41
CA ASP A 12 24.10 15.42 -17.37
C ASP A 12 23.38 15.23 -16.01
N GLY A 13 22.08 14.94 -16.04
CA GLY A 13 21.29 14.66 -14.85
C GLY A 13 21.64 13.33 -14.20
N GLN A 14 22.05 12.32 -14.99
CA GLN A 14 22.55 11.03 -14.47
C GLN A 14 23.89 11.17 -13.73
N GLN A 15 24.69 12.20 -14.04
CA GLN A 15 25.96 12.50 -13.39
C GLN A 15 25.81 13.45 -12.18
N SER A 16 24.60 13.98 -11.97
CA SER A 16 24.31 14.99 -10.95
C SER A 16 23.79 14.37 -9.65
N GLY A 17 24.31 14.82 -8.50
CA GLY A 17 23.87 14.38 -7.17
C GLY A 17 22.40 14.69 -6.82
N PHE A 18 21.73 15.47 -7.68
CA PHE A 18 20.32 15.87 -7.57
C PHE A 18 19.33 14.82 -8.09
N LEU A 19 19.81 13.77 -8.76
CA LEU A 19 18.95 12.74 -9.36
C LEU A 19 17.96 12.10 -8.36
N PRO A 20 18.34 11.76 -7.11
CA PRO A 20 17.40 11.22 -6.13
C PRO A 20 16.34 12.24 -5.69
N ASP A 21 16.65 13.53 -5.64
CA ASP A 21 15.68 14.57 -5.30
C ASP A 21 14.68 14.78 -6.44
N ALA A 22 15.13 14.63 -7.69
CA ALA A 22 14.26 14.68 -8.87
C ALA A 22 13.29 13.50 -8.92
N TYR A 23 13.77 12.27 -8.68
CA TYR A 23 12.89 11.10 -8.54
C TYR A 23 11.92 11.28 -7.37
N ALA A 24 12.38 11.79 -6.22
CA ALA A 24 11.50 12.04 -5.08
C ALA A 24 10.40 13.06 -5.40
N GLY A 25 10.75 14.17 -6.06
CA GLY A 25 9.80 15.19 -6.48
C GLY A 25 8.81 14.68 -7.53
N ARG A 26 9.28 13.87 -8.48
CA ARG A 26 8.41 13.27 -9.51
C ARG A 26 7.48 12.22 -8.91
N SER A 27 7.96 11.36 -8.02
CA SER A 27 7.16 10.38 -7.28
C SER A 27 5.98 11.02 -6.56
N GLU A 28 6.21 12.13 -5.84
CA GLU A 28 5.16 12.87 -5.14
C GLU A 28 4.11 13.44 -6.11
N CYS A 29 4.55 14.07 -7.20
CA CYS A 29 3.63 14.57 -8.21
C CYS A 29 2.81 13.44 -8.86
N LEU A 30 3.43 12.31 -9.17
CA LEU A 30 2.75 11.16 -9.77
C LEU A 30 1.72 10.57 -8.80
N ARG A 31 2.04 10.52 -7.50
CA ARG A 31 1.10 10.08 -6.46
C ARG A 31 -0.14 10.97 -6.41
N GLN A 32 0.05 12.29 -6.45
CA GLN A 32 -1.04 13.27 -6.47
C GLN A 32 -1.89 13.20 -7.73
N LEU A 33 -1.33 12.70 -8.83
CA LEU A 33 -2.02 12.47 -10.09
C LEU A 33 -2.58 11.04 -10.22
N GLU A 34 -2.58 10.28 -9.12
CA GLU A 34 -3.05 8.88 -9.06
C GLU A 34 -2.31 7.94 -10.03
N GLN A 35 -1.12 8.32 -10.50
CA GLN A 35 -0.23 7.48 -11.30
C GLN A 35 0.66 6.64 -10.37
N LEU A 36 0.01 5.81 -9.56
CA LEU A 36 0.61 5.16 -8.40
C LEU A 36 1.74 4.18 -8.76
N TYR A 37 1.62 3.48 -9.90
CA TYR A 37 2.66 2.59 -10.39
C TYR A 37 3.97 3.35 -10.68
N HIS A 38 3.89 4.46 -11.43
CA HIS A 38 5.07 5.28 -11.74
C HIS A 38 5.59 6.01 -10.50
N SER A 39 4.70 6.40 -9.59
CA SER A 39 5.10 6.98 -8.30
C SER A 39 5.95 6.01 -7.48
N LEU A 40 5.53 4.73 -7.42
CA LEU A 40 6.25 3.68 -6.74
C LEU A 40 7.60 3.39 -7.41
N GLU A 41 7.65 3.32 -8.75
CA GLU A 41 8.89 3.12 -9.49
C GLU A 41 9.92 4.22 -9.16
N ASP A 42 9.49 5.48 -9.15
CA ASP A 42 10.36 6.59 -8.77
C ASP A 42 10.80 6.51 -7.30
N ALA A 43 9.90 6.15 -6.39
CA ALA A 43 10.24 5.98 -4.98
C ALA A 43 11.26 4.84 -4.75
N ASP A 44 11.12 3.73 -5.48
CA ASP A 44 12.08 2.63 -5.46
C ASP A 44 13.44 3.07 -6.01
N ARG A 45 13.48 3.90 -7.06
CA ARG A 45 14.74 4.51 -7.54
C ARG A 45 15.40 5.37 -6.47
N VAL A 46 14.64 6.16 -5.71
CA VAL A 46 15.18 6.92 -4.58
C VAL A 46 15.79 5.99 -3.54
N CYS A 47 15.12 4.90 -3.19
CA CYS A 47 15.61 3.92 -2.22
C CYS A 47 16.89 3.23 -2.69
N LEU A 48 17.02 2.94 -4.00
CA LEU A 48 18.23 2.37 -4.58
C LEU A 48 19.41 3.37 -4.56
N LEU A 49 19.15 4.63 -4.90
CA LEU A 49 20.19 5.67 -4.98
C LEU A 49 20.63 6.17 -3.59
N ARG A 50 19.71 6.28 -2.64
CA ARG A 50 19.97 6.69 -1.25
C ARG A 50 19.27 5.75 -0.25
N PRO A 51 19.82 4.55 0.00
CA PRO A 51 19.16 3.55 0.84
C PRO A 51 18.98 3.96 2.31
N ARG A 52 19.79 4.91 2.78
CA ARG A 52 19.73 5.45 4.14
C ARG A 52 18.94 6.74 4.26
N TRP A 53 18.26 7.18 3.20
CA TRP A 53 17.45 8.39 3.23
C TRP A 53 16.01 8.04 3.63
N PRO A 54 15.53 8.46 4.82
CA PRO A 54 14.20 8.12 5.31
C PRO A 54 13.09 8.50 4.32
N ARG A 55 13.25 9.63 3.62
CA ARG A 55 12.27 10.14 2.66
C ARG A 55 11.99 9.19 1.50
N GLY A 56 12.98 8.45 1.02
CA GLY A 56 12.78 7.47 -0.06
C GLY A 56 11.80 6.37 0.36
N HIS A 57 12.04 5.80 1.54
CA HIS A 57 11.16 4.78 2.12
C HIS A 57 9.79 5.34 2.49
N ALA A 58 9.71 6.59 2.93
CA ALA A 58 8.44 7.27 3.20
C ALA A 58 7.61 7.43 1.92
N LEU A 59 8.21 7.93 0.82
CA LEU A 59 7.53 8.07 -0.48
C LEU A 59 7.05 6.71 -1.01
N ARG A 60 7.88 5.67 -0.85
CA ARG A 60 7.50 4.30 -1.19
C ARG A 60 6.27 3.84 -0.41
N GLY A 61 6.25 4.09 0.90
CA GLY A 61 5.12 3.79 1.76
C GLY A 61 3.85 4.56 1.35
N GLU A 62 3.98 5.83 0.99
CA GLU A 62 2.85 6.65 0.53
C GLU A 62 2.27 6.15 -0.80
N ALA A 63 3.12 5.79 -1.76
CA ALA A 63 2.69 5.23 -3.05
C ALA A 63 1.97 3.88 -2.88
N LEU A 64 2.51 2.99 -2.02
CA LEU A 64 1.90 1.69 -1.72
C LEU A 64 0.56 1.83 -0.98
N LEU A 65 0.48 2.74 -0.01
CA LEU A 65 -0.76 2.97 0.74
C LEU A 65 -1.84 3.52 -0.19
N ALA A 66 -1.51 4.48 -1.05
CA ALA A 66 -2.44 4.99 -2.06
C ALA A 66 -2.85 3.88 -3.06
N GLY A 67 -1.96 2.91 -3.32
CA GLY A 67 -2.21 1.76 -4.20
C GLY A 67 -3.01 0.63 -3.56
N GLY A 68 -3.50 0.78 -2.32
CA GLY A 68 -4.25 -0.26 -1.62
C GLY A 68 -3.37 -1.44 -1.18
N GLN A 69 -2.08 -1.19 -0.94
CA GLN A 69 -1.11 -2.18 -0.45
C GLN A 69 -0.61 -1.80 0.95
N PRO A 70 -1.48 -1.79 1.98
CA PRO A 70 -1.16 -1.24 3.29
C PRO A 70 -0.14 -2.07 4.06
N ALA A 71 -0.01 -3.38 3.79
CA ALA A 71 0.99 -4.24 4.43
C ALA A 71 2.42 -3.89 3.99
N GLU A 72 2.63 -3.71 2.70
CA GLU A 72 3.89 -3.29 2.11
C GLU A 72 4.21 -1.83 2.48
N ALA A 73 3.19 -0.97 2.53
CA ALA A 73 3.34 0.40 3.00
C ALA A 73 3.85 0.46 4.45
N LEU A 74 3.29 -0.35 5.35
CA LEU A 74 3.75 -0.45 6.73
C LEU A 74 5.23 -0.85 6.83
N ALA A 75 5.67 -1.80 6.00
CA ALA A 75 7.08 -2.21 5.97
C ALA A 75 7.99 -1.04 5.53
N ALA A 76 7.59 -0.28 4.52
CA ALA A 76 8.33 0.89 4.05
C ALA A 76 8.38 2.01 5.11
N PHE A 77 7.25 2.33 5.76
CA PHE A 77 7.23 3.33 6.83
C PHE A 77 8.04 2.91 8.06
N ARG A 78 8.08 1.61 8.40
CA ARG A 78 8.95 1.10 9.47
C ARG A 78 10.42 1.29 9.15
N GLU A 79 10.83 1.06 7.91
CA GLU A 79 12.21 1.29 7.50
C GLU A 79 12.56 2.78 7.52
N ALA A 80 11.65 3.64 7.06
CA ALA A 80 11.80 5.09 7.17
C ALA A 80 11.97 5.52 8.64
N ALA A 81 11.10 5.05 9.54
CA ALA A 81 11.16 5.35 10.97
C ALA A 81 12.39 4.76 11.68
N ARG A 82 12.95 3.65 11.16
CA ARG A 82 14.21 3.10 11.66
C ARG A 82 15.39 4.01 11.31
N LEU A 83 15.34 4.67 10.16
CA LEU A 83 16.37 5.60 9.69
C LEU A 83 16.24 6.99 10.33
N ASP A 84 15.00 7.43 10.62
CA ASP A 84 14.71 8.65 11.38
C ASP A 84 13.64 8.40 12.46
N PRO A 85 14.05 7.95 13.66
CA PRO A 85 13.14 7.67 14.76
C PRO A 85 12.48 8.91 15.36
N GLY A 86 12.98 10.12 15.05
CA GLY A 86 12.46 11.37 15.58
C GLY A 86 11.26 11.92 14.79
N ASP A 87 11.01 11.38 13.59
CA ASP A 87 9.92 11.82 12.74
C ASP A 87 8.59 11.14 13.15
N GLU A 88 7.82 11.84 13.98
CA GLU A 88 6.52 11.39 14.45
C GLU A 88 5.52 11.15 13.30
N LEU A 89 5.68 11.84 12.16
CA LEU A 89 4.84 11.64 10.99
C LEU A 89 4.99 10.23 10.41
N LEU A 90 6.19 9.65 10.45
CA LEU A 90 6.44 8.28 9.97
C LEU A 90 5.75 7.25 10.87
N LEU A 91 5.72 7.50 12.17
CA LEU A 91 5.01 6.67 13.14
C LEU A 91 3.50 6.75 12.94
N ASP A 92 2.96 7.93 12.72
CA ASP A 92 1.53 8.13 12.41
C ASP A 92 1.14 7.41 11.11
N ARG A 93 1.94 7.55 10.05
CA ARG A 93 1.72 6.85 8.77
C ARG A 93 1.76 5.34 8.92
N ALA A 94 2.70 4.79 9.70
CA ALA A 94 2.73 3.36 10.01
C ALA A 94 1.48 2.91 10.79
N ARG A 95 1.00 3.71 11.76
CA ARG A 95 -0.25 3.41 12.50
C ARG A 95 -1.45 3.38 11.57
N ARG A 96 -1.54 4.33 10.64
CA ARG A 96 -2.61 4.37 9.63
C ARG A 96 -2.61 3.11 8.76
N SER A 97 -1.45 2.65 8.30
CA SER A 97 -1.35 1.40 7.55
C SER A 97 -1.85 0.19 8.35
N VAL A 98 -1.59 0.14 9.66
CA VAL A 98 -2.11 -0.93 10.53
C VAL A 98 -3.64 -0.89 10.64
N GLU A 99 -4.22 0.31 10.74
CA GLU A 99 -5.67 0.46 10.80
C GLU A 99 -6.34 0.00 9.50
N GLU A 100 -5.76 0.33 8.35
CA GLU A 100 -6.26 -0.08 7.05
C GLU A 100 -6.25 -1.61 6.89
N ILE A 101 -5.14 -2.27 7.26
CA ILE A 101 -5.04 -3.75 7.30
C ILE A 101 -6.12 -4.37 8.21
N ARG A 102 -6.34 -3.78 9.39
CA ARG A 102 -7.37 -4.25 10.32
C ARG A 102 -8.78 -4.09 9.75
N SER A 103 -9.02 -2.97 9.08
CA SER A 103 -10.31 -2.68 8.46
C SER A 103 -10.63 -3.71 7.36
N GLU A 104 -9.66 -4.06 6.51
CA GLU A 104 -9.78 -5.06 5.45
C GLU A 104 -10.01 -6.48 6.01
N ALA A 105 -9.25 -6.86 7.04
CA ALA A 105 -9.43 -8.13 7.74
C ALA A 105 -10.83 -8.24 8.39
N SER A 106 -11.34 -7.14 8.93
CA SER A 106 -12.69 -7.11 9.50
C SER A 106 -13.78 -7.24 8.43
N ALA A 107 -13.60 -6.63 7.26
CA ALA A 107 -14.55 -6.68 6.16
C ALA A 107 -14.66 -8.10 5.58
N THR A 108 -13.52 -8.73 5.32
CA THR A 108 -13.44 -10.11 4.85
C THR A 108 -14.04 -11.09 5.86
N SER A 109 -13.73 -10.95 7.15
CA SER A 109 -14.30 -11.81 8.20
C SER A 109 -15.83 -11.72 8.29
N ARG A 110 -16.41 -10.52 8.09
CA ARG A 110 -17.86 -10.29 8.12
C ARG A 110 -18.56 -10.94 6.93
N LEU A 111 -17.98 -10.83 5.74
CA LEU A 111 -18.47 -11.46 4.52
C LEU A 111 -18.40 -12.99 4.63
N MET A 112 -17.26 -13.51 5.12
CA MET A 112 -17.04 -14.94 5.28
C MET A 112 -17.97 -15.56 6.32
N ARG A 113 -18.22 -14.88 7.46
CA ARG A 113 -19.22 -15.34 8.44
C ARG A 113 -20.63 -15.37 7.85
N ARG A 114 -21.02 -14.36 7.08
CA ARG A 114 -22.34 -14.30 6.43
C ARG A 114 -22.52 -15.42 5.41
N SER A 115 -21.52 -15.70 4.57
CA SER A 115 -21.61 -16.77 3.57
C SER A 115 -21.73 -18.14 4.22
N VAL A 116 -20.96 -18.41 5.28
CA VAL A 116 -21.02 -19.68 6.02
C VAL A 116 -22.39 -19.87 6.68
N LEU A 117 -22.96 -18.85 7.31
CA LEU A 117 -24.29 -18.94 7.94
C LEU A 117 -25.41 -19.19 6.90
N LEU A 118 -25.34 -18.54 5.74
CA LEU A 118 -26.30 -18.77 4.66
C LEU A 118 -26.20 -20.20 4.10
N ALA A 119 -24.98 -20.69 3.89
CA ALA A 119 -24.74 -22.06 3.43
C ALA A 119 -25.23 -23.11 4.44
N ALA A 120 -24.95 -22.90 5.73
CA ALA A 120 -25.41 -23.78 6.80
C ALA A 120 -26.95 -23.77 6.93
N GLY A 121 -27.58 -22.59 6.83
CA GLY A 121 -29.04 -22.47 6.84
C GLY A 121 -29.71 -23.16 5.66
N LEU A 122 -29.15 -23.02 4.45
CA LEU A 122 -29.64 -23.70 3.26
C LEU A 122 -29.52 -25.23 3.39
N ALA A 123 -28.38 -25.73 3.89
CA ALA A 123 -28.17 -27.16 4.10
C ALA A 123 -29.16 -27.76 5.10
N LEU A 124 -29.44 -27.05 6.20
CA LEU A 124 -30.43 -27.47 7.18
C LEU A 124 -31.84 -27.52 6.59
N LEU A 125 -32.22 -26.52 5.78
CA LEU A 125 -33.53 -26.46 5.14
C LEU A 125 -33.74 -27.62 4.15
N LEU A 126 -32.72 -27.95 3.35
CA LEU A 126 -32.77 -29.11 2.44
C LEU A 126 -32.92 -30.43 3.21
N ALA A 127 -32.15 -30.62 4.28
CA ALA A 127 -32.26 -31.82 5.11
C ALA A 127 -33.64 -31.98 5.77
N LEU A 128 -34.29 -30.88 6.16
CA LEU A 128 -35.64 -30.89 6.71
C LEU A 128 -36.69 -31.24 5.64
N LEU A 129 -36.51 -30.77 4.39
CA LEU A 129 -37.38 -31.14 3.27
C LEU A 129 -37.25 -32.62 2.91
N ASP A 130 -36.03 -33.16 2.88
CA ASP A 130 -35.78 -34.58 2.65
C ASP A 130 -36.42 -35.45 3.73
N LEU A 131 -36.36 -35.03 5.00
CA LEU A 131 -37.01 -35.75 6.11
C LEU A 131 -38.54 -35.73 5.98
N ALA A 132 -39.13 -34.58 5.65
CA ALA A 132 -40.57 -34.45 5.46
C ALA A 132 -41.08 -35.29 4.26
N ALA A 133 -40.26 -35.47 3.22
CA ALA A 133 -40.59 -36.31 2.07
C ALA A 133 -40.52 -37.81 2.36
N LEU A 134 -39.82 -38.23 3.43
CA LEU A 134 -39.72 -39.63 3.85
C LEU A 134 -40.88 -40.06 4.77
N GLU A 135 -41.55 -39.11 5.43
CA GLU A 135 -42.64 -39.37 6.38
C GLU A 135 -44.06 -39.29 5.76
N GLY A 136 -44.19 -38.92 4.48
CA GLY A 136 -45.46 -38.81 3.75
C GLY A 136 -45.64 -39.87 2.66
#